data_AF-A0A6J6EPL2-F1
#
_entry.id   AF-A0A6J6EPL2-F1
#
_cell.length_a   1.000
_cell.length_b   1.000
_cell.length_c   1.000
_cell.angle_alpha   90.00
_cell.angle_beta   90.00
_cell.angle_gamma   90.00
#
_symmetry.space_group_name_H-M   'P 1'
#
loop_
_entity.id
_entity.type
_entity.pdbx_description
1 polymer ?
#
loop_
_entity_poly.entity_id
_entity_poly.type
_entity_poly.pdbx_seq_one_letter_code
_entity_poly.pdbx_strand_id
1 'polypeptide(L)'
;MARKNGLDTPRETRRTLRPNIDAEAFGRLSEKFARFLGTASFLVYMSVFVLSWVLWNTLAPADLRFDEFPFIFLTLILSLQASYAAPLILLAQNRQADRDRIALAEDRARNDRSMADTEYLTRELASLRIALGEVATRDFLKDQLEDIAQEIVEELRRDSEPDAKK
;
A
#
# COMPACT_ATOMS: atom_id res chain seq x y z
N MET A 1 26.21 42.04 -32.50
CA MET A 1 25.28 41.50 -31.47
C MET A 1 26.05 40.49 -30.62
N ALA A 2 26.48 40.87 -29.42
CA ALA A 2 27.18 39.98 -28.49
C ALA A 2 26.16 39.36 -27.52
N ARG A 3 26.00 38.04 -27.54
CA ARG A 3 25.20 37.32 -26.53
C ARG A 3 26.08 37.04 -25.32
N LYS A 4 25.70 37.60 -24.17
CA LYS A 4 26.27 37.35 -22.84
C LYS A 4 25.92 35.93 -22.41
N ASN A 5 26.92 35.08 -22.19
CA ASN A 5 26.75 33.83 -21.46
C ASN A 5 26.61 34.17 -19.97
N GLY A 6 25.44 33.90 -19.39
CA GLY A 6 25.15 34.10 -17.97
C GLY A 6 26.04 33.21 -17.11
N LEU A 7 26.65 33.81 -16.10
CA LEU A 7 27.52 33.16 -15.10
C LEU A 7 26.72 32.61 -13.90
N ASP A 8 25.42 32.37 -14.07
CA ASP A 8 24.47 32.18 -12.96
C ASP A 8 24.09 30.71 -12.69
N THR A 9 24.70 29.76 -13.39
CA THR A 9 24.52 28.33 -13.09
C THR A 9 25.68 27.84 -12.21
N PRO A 10 25.46 27.56 -10.91
CA PRO A 10 26.46 26.90 -10.11
C PRO A 10 26.76 25.52 -10.72
N ARG A 11 27.99 25.33 -11.20
CA ARG A 11 28.49 24.01 -11.61
C ARG A 11 28.58 23.13 -10.37
N GLU A 12 27.52 22.37 -10.07
CA GLU A 12 27.59 21.26 -9.12
C GLU A 12 28.50 20.16 -9.67
N THR A 13 29.80 20.35 -9.51
CA THR A 13 30.79 19.29 -9.75
C THR A 13 30.87 18.43 -8.49
N ARG A 14 29.75 17.81 -8.11
CA ARG A 14 29.75 16.79 -7.05
C ARG A 14 30.08 15.45 -7.69
N ARG A 15 31.37 15.24 -7.98
CA ARG A 15 31.89 13.92 -8.35
C ARG A 15 31.78 13.03 -7.12
N THR A 16 30.59 12.52 -6.86
CA THR A 16 30.38 11.52 -5.81
C THR A 16 31.05 10.24 -6.30
N LEU A 17 32.16 9.88 -5.68
CA LEU A 17 32.75 8.54 -5.75
C LEU A 17 31.83 7.59 -4.97
N ARG A 18 30.59 7.41 -5.42
CA ARG A 18 29.80 6.29 -4.97
C ARG A 18 30.31 5.07 -5.75
N PRO A 19 30.93 4.07 -5.10
CA PRO A 19 31.12 2.80 -5.76
C PRO A 19 29.72 2.35 -6.20
N ASN A 20 29.52 2.16 -7.50
CA ASN A 20 28.30 1.56 -8.04
C ASN A 20 28.33 0.07 -7.66
N ILE A 21 28.17 -0.21 -6.37
CA ILE A 21 27.78 -1.52 -5.91
C ILE A 21 26.37 -1.66 -6.46
N ASP A 22 26.17 -2.57 -7.42
CA ASP A 22 24.88 -2.81 -8.08
C ASP A 22 23.82 -3.16 -7.03
N ALA A 23 23.17 -2.13 -6.48
CA ALA A 23 22.15 -2.24 -5.45
C ALA A 23 20.99 -3.11 -5.93
N GLU A 24 20.82 -3.21 -7.25
CA GLU A 24 19.84 -4.05 -7.92
C GLU A 24 20.23 -5.55 -7.94
N ALA A 25 21.52 -5.88 -8.06
CA ALA A 25 22.00 -7.26 -7.94
C ALA A 25 21.91 -7.76 -6.48
N PHE A 26 22.36 -6.93 -5.54
CA PHE A 26 22.23 -7.21 -4.11
C PHE A 26 20.77 -7.28 -3.65
N GLY A 27 19.91 -6.39 -4.14
CA GLY A 27 18.48 -6.40 -3.85
C GLY A 27 17.80 -7.70 -4.29
N ARG A 28 18.12 -8.20 -5.49
CA ARG A 28 17.58 -9.49 -5.98
C ARG A 28 18.09 -10.68 -5.18
N LEU A 29 19.36 -10.67 -4.76
CA LEU A 29 19.91 -11.70 -3.88
C LEU A 29 19.22 -11.68 -2.52
N SER A 30 19.14 -10.53 -1.85
CA SER A 30 18.47 -10.38 -0.55
C SER A 30 17.01 -10.84 -0.58
N GLU A 31 16.29 -10.61 -1.68
CA GLU A 31 14.90 -11.08 -1.83
C GLU A 31 14.76 -12.60 -1.92
N LYS A 32 15.70 -13.25 -2.61
CA LYS A 32 15.75 -14.72 -2.66
C LYS A 32 16.14 -15.29 -1.31
N PHE A 33 17.13 -14.71 -0.65
CA PHE A 33 17.55 -15.10 0.69
C PHE A 33 16.43 -14.92 1.72
N ALA A 34 15.71 -13.79 1.72
CA ALA A 34 14.60 -13.54 2.64
C ALA A 34 13.47 -14.56 2.47
N ARG A 35 13.10 -14.90 1.23
CA ARG A 35 12.10 -15.95 0.97
C ARG A 35 12.59 -17.34 1.40
N PHE A 36 13.86 -17.62 1.19
CA PHE A 36 14.47 -18.91 1.56
C PHE A 36 14.55 -19.10 3.09
N LEU A 37 15.03 -18.08 3.82
CA LEU A 37 15.10 -18.07 5.29
C LEU A 37 13.72 -18.13 5.95
N GLY A 38 12.69 -17.54 5.33
CA GLY A 38 11.31 -17.56 5.85
C GLY A 38 10.57 -18.89 5.63
N THR A 39 11.17 -19.86 4.95
CA THR A 39 10.53 -21.16 4.64
C THR A 39 10.98 -22.25 5.59
N ALA A 40 10.06 -23.10 6.05
CA ALA A 40 10.36 -24.24 6.95
C ALA A 40 11.41 -25.22 6.36
N SER A 41 11.53 -25.28 5.03
CA SER A 41 12.52 -26.09 4.32
C SER A 41 13.97 -25.75 4.67
N PHE A 42 14.29 -24.50 5.00
CA PHE A 42 15.65 -24.12 5.42
C PHE A 42 16.05 -24.79 6.73
N LEU A 43 15.14 -24.80 7.71
CA LEU A 43 15.37 -25.44 8.99
C LEU A 43 15.59 -26.94 8.82
N VAL A 44 14.76 -27.60 7.99
CA VAL A 44 14.91 -29.03 7.69
C VAL A 44 16.28 -29.31 7.06
N TYR A 45 16.68 -28.54 6.05
CA TYR A 45 17.99 -28.70 5.40
C TYR A 45 19.14 -28.52 6.40
N MET A 46 19.09 -27.49 7.25
CA MET A 46 20.11 -27.23 8.26
C MET A 46 20.18 -28.34 9.32
N SER A 47 19.03 -28.84 9.79
CA SER A 47 18.99 -29.98 10.71
C SER A 47 19.60 -31.23 10.08
N VAL A 48 19.27 -31.53 8.81
CA VAL A 48 19.85 -32.68 8.09
C VAL A 48 21.36 -32.51 7.92
N PHE A 49 21.84 -31.31 7.60
CA PHE A 49 23.26 -31.03 7.48
C PHE A 49 24.00 -31.29 8.80
N VAL A 50 23.51 -30.72 9.92
CA VAL A 50 24.10 -30.90 11.26
C VAL A 50 24.07 -32.38 11.67
N LEU A 51 22.92 -33.05 11.50
CA LEU A 51 22.80 -34.47 11.81
C LEU A 51 23.75 -35.32 10.98
N SER A 52 23.86 -35.06 9.68
CA SER A 52 24.77 -35.79 8.78
C SER A 52 26.23 -35.58 9.18
N TRP A 53 26.61 -34.36 9.58
CA TRP A 53 27.96 -34.04 10.06
C TRP A 53 28.31 -34.79 11.33
N VAL A 54 27.40 -34.78 12.31
CA VAL A 54 27.58 -35.48 13.59
C VAL A 54 27.63 -36.98 13.35
N LEU A 55 26.71 -37.52 12.54
CA LEU A 55 26.64 -38.94 12.24
C LEU A 55 27.90 -39.43 11.51
N TRP A 56 28.40 -38.65 10.55
CA TRP A 56 29.67 -38.94 9.87
C TRP A 56 30.83 -38.97 10.84
N ASN A 57 31.02 -37.93 11.66
CA ASN A 57 32.16 -37.85 12.58
C ASN A 57 32.07 -38.82 13.78
N THR A 58 30.89 -39.31 14.12
CA THR A 58 30.70 -40.29 15.20
C THR A 58 30.82 -41.73 14.73
N LEU A 59 30.24 -42.07 13.57
CA LEU A 59 30.25 -43.43 13.03
C LEU A 59 31.47 -43.74 12.16
N ALA A 60 32.20 -42.72 11.67
CA ALA A 60 33.40 -42.96 10.88
C ALA A 60 34.52 -43.62 11.72
N PRO A 61 35.35 -44.49 11.08
CA PRO A 61 36.59 -45.00 11.67
C PRO A 61 37.50 -43.86 12.12
N ALA A 62 38.28 -44.06 13.18
CA ALA A 62 39.12 -43.03 13.78
C ALA A 62 40.04 -42.30 12.78
N ASP A 63 40.49 -42.99 11.73
CA ASP A 63 41.37 -42.44 10.69
C ASP A 63 40.65 -41.49 9.70
N LEU A 64 39.31 -41.48 9.67
CA LEU A 64 38.48 -40.66 8.77
C LEU A 64 37.64 -39.62 9.53
N ARG A 65 37.78 -39.53 10.86
CA ARG A 65 37.11 -38.51 11.67
C ARG A 65 37.82 -37.18 11.44
N PHE A 66 37.09 -36.22 10.88
CA PHE A 66 37.63 -34.90 10.60
C PHE A 66 37.41 -33.93 11.78
N ASP A 67 36.35 -34.14 12.56
CA ASP A 67 35.89 -33.26 13.63
C ASP A 67 35.41 -34.09 14.83
N GLU A 68 36.32 -34.51 15.71
CA GLU A 68 36.00 -35.29 16.90
C GLU A 68 35.33 -34.43 17.99
N PHE A 69 34.58 -35.07 18.90
CA PHE A 69 33.89 -34.37 20.00
C PHE A 69 34.90 -33.49 20.76
N PRO A 70 34.70 -32.15 20.84
CA PRO A 70 33.42 -31.43 20.86
C PRO A 70 32.94 -30.75 19.55
N PHE A 71 33.35 -31.20 18.36
CA PHE A 71 32.95 -30.64 17.05
C PHE A 71 33.33 -29.16 16.85
N ILE A 72 34.63 -28.88 16.93
CA ILE A 72 35.17 -27.51 16.84
C ILE A 72 34.93 -26.92 15.45
N PHE A 73 35.10 -27.71 14.38
CA PHE A 73 34.91 -27.23 13.02
C PHE A 73 33.45 -26.89 12.74
N LEU A 74 32.52 -27.75 13.16
CA LEU A 74 31.09 -27.46 13.06
C LEU A 74 30.75 -26.14 13.79
N THR A 75 31.27 -25.96 14.99
CA THR A 75 31.04 -24.75 15.79
C THR A 75 31.61 -23.50 15.12
N LEU A 76 32.81 -23.59 14.55
CA LEU A 76 33.43 -22.50 13.80
C LEU A 76 32.59 -22.11 12.58
N ILE A 77 32.12 -23.08 11.80
CA ILE A 77 31.29 -22.83 10.62
C ILE A 77 29.96 -22.17 11.02
N LEU A 78 29.28 -22.69 12.05
CA LEU A 78 28.00 -22.14 12.51
C LEU A 78 28.14 -20.72 13.07
N SER A 79 29.21 -20.45 13.83
CA SER A 79 29.47 -19.11 14.36
C SER A 79 29.79 -18.09 13.26
N LEU A 80 30.59 -18.48 12.25
CA LEU A 80 30.85 -17.66 11.07
C LEU A 80 29.56 -17.41 10.27
N GLN A 81 28.74 -18.44 10.08
CA GLN A 81 27.46 -18.34 9.38
C GLN A 81 26.54 -17.32 10.08
N ALA A 82 26.42 -17.38 11.40
CA ALA A 82 25.64 -16.42 12.17
C ALA A 82 26.18 -14.98 12.03
N SER A 83 27.50 -14.82 12.10
CA SER A 83 28.17 -13.52 11.97
C SER A 83 27.91 -12.85 10.62
N TYR A 84 27.93 -13.61 9.52
CA TYR A 84 27.66 -13.08 8.18
C TYR A 84 26.16 -12.95 7.87
N ALA A 85 25.31 -13.75 8.51
CA ALA A 85 23.86 -13.63 8.37
C ALA A 85 23.34 -12.30 8.91
N ALA A 86 23.84 -11.82 10.05
CA ALA A 86 23.38 -10.57 10.68
C ALA A 86 23.41 -9.34 9.74
N PRO A 87 24.54 -8.98 9.08
CA PRO A 87 24.56 -7.85 8.16
C PRO A 87 23.69 -8.07 6.93
N LEU A 88 23.63 -9.29 6.38
CA LEU A 88 22.74 -9.59 5.26
C LEU A 88 21.26 -9.41 5.62
N ILE A 89 20.87 -9.84 6.82
CA ILE A 89 19.52 -9.66 7.36
C ILE A 89 19.23 -8.17 7.53
N LEU A 90 20.16 -7.38 8.10
CA LEU A 90 19.99 -5.93 8.24
C LEU A 90 19.80 -5.22 6.90
N LEU A 91 20.52 -5.62 5.85
CA LEU A 91 20.32 -5.09 4.51
C LEU A 91 18.95 -5.46 3.94
N ALA A 92 18.52 -6.71 4.13
CA ALA A 92 17.19 -7.15 3.70
C ALA A 92 16.08 -6.39 4.46
N GLN A 93 16.27 -6.15 5.75
CA GLN A 93 15.35 -5.38 6.61
C GLN A 93 15.27 -3.91 6.20
N ASN A 94 16.41 -3.24 5.96
CA ASN A 94 16.42 -1.84 5.49
C ASN A 94 15.60 -1.67 4.21
N ARG A 95 15.75 -2.61 3.27
CA ARG A 95 15.00 -2.56 2.02
C ARG A 95 13.51 -2.84 2.20
N GLN A 96 13.15 -3.74 3.11
CA GLN A 96 11.75 -3.99 3.45
C GLN A 96 11.13 -2.73 4.09
N ALA A 97 11.84 -2.10 5.04
CA ALA A 97 11.40 -0.87 5.69
C ALA A 97 11.23 0.30 4.70
N ASP A 98 12.11 0.42 3.70
CA ASP A 98 11.98 1.42 2.64
C ASP A 98 10.71 1.22 1.80
N ARG A 99 10.40 -0.03 1.41
CA ARG A 99 9.15 -0.38 0.70
C ARG A 99 7.92 -0.09 1.56
N ASP A 100 7.95 -0.54 2.82
CA ASP A 100 6.85 -0.36 3.76
C ASP A 100 6.59 1.13 4.00
N ARG A 101 7.64 1.95 4.06
CA ARG A 101 7.53 3.42 4.16
C ARG A 101 6.84 4.03 2.95
N ILE A 102 7.19 3.62 1.73
CA ILE A 102 6.55 4.11 0.50
C ILE A 102 5.08 3.71 0.47
N ALA A 103 4.78 2.44 0.78
CA ALA A 103 3.41 1.94 0.83
C ALA A 103 2.57 2.73 1.85
N LEU A 104 3.11 2.98 3.06
CA LEU A 104 2.46 3.81 4.08
C LEU A 104 2.26 5.27 3.65
N ALA A 105 3.20 5.84 2.90
CA ALA A 105 3.05 7.21 2.38
C ALA A 105 1.94 7.30 1.33
N GLU A 106 1.86 6.30 0.44
CA GLU A 106 0.80 6.22 -0.56
C GLU A 106 -0.57 5.99 0.08
N ASP A 107 -0.65 5.10 1.07
CA ASP A 107 -1.87 4.81 1.81
C ASP A 107 -2.40 6.06 2.52
N ARG A 108 -1.54 6.84 3.19
CA ARG A 108 -1.90 8.14 3.76
C ARG A 108 -2.45 9.11 2.70
N ALA A 109 -1.76 9.24 1.57
CA ALA A 109 -2.20 10.14 0.51
C ALA A 109 -3.53 9.71 -0.15
N ARG A 110 -3.83 8.41 -0.15
CA ARG A 110 -5.13 7.88 -0.57
C ARG A 110 -6.21 8.14 0.47
N ASN A 111 -5.90 7.95 1.75
CA ASN A 111 -6.82 8.22 2.85
C ASN A 111 -7.22 9.69 2.91
N ASP A 112 -6.26 10.62 2.77
CA ASP A 112 -6.52 12.05 2.75
C ASP A 112 -7.46 12.44 1.59
N ARG A 113 -7.26 11.84 0.40
CA ARG A 113 -8.16 12.02 -0.75
C ARG A 113 -9.55 11.44 -0.49
N SER A 114 -9.63 10.24 0.09
CA SER A 114 -10.91 9.61 0.43
C SER A 114 -11.69 10.43 1.46
N MET A 115 -11.00 11.04 2.42
CA MET A 115 -11.63 11.94 3.39
C MET A 115 -12.17 13.21 2.70
N ALA A 116 -11.38 13.82 1.81
CA ALA A 116 -11.82 14.98 1.03
C ALA A 116 -13.03 14.66 0.13
N ASP A 117 -13.02 13.51 -0.56
CA ASP A 117 -14.14 13.06 -1.39
C ASP A 117 -15.40 12.83 -0.54
N THR A 118 -15.24 12.24 0.65
CA THR A 118 -16.36 12.03 1.58
C THR A 118 -16.93 13.35 2.09
N GLU A 119 -16.07 14.31 2.43
CA GLU A 119 -16.49 15.65 2.83
C GLU A 119 -17.23 16.37 1.71
N TYR A 120 -16.71 16.28 0.48
CA TYR A 120 -17.35 16.85 -0.71
C TYR A 120 -18.73 16.23 -0.94
N LEU A 121 -18.83 14.89 -0.94
CA LEU A 121 -20.10 14.18 -1.10
C LEU A 121 -21.09 14.52 0.02
N THR A 122 -20.62 14.67 1.26
CA THR A 122 -21.48 15.03 2.40
C THR A 122 -22.03 16.45 2.23
N ARG A 123 -21.20 17.39 1.77
CA ARG A 123 -21.62 18.77 1.49
C ARG A 123 -22.61 18.82 0.34
N GLU A 124 -22.37 18.06 -0.72
CA GLU A 124 -23.27 17.98 -1.87
C GLU A 124 -24.59 17.29 -1.51
N LEU A 125 -24.55 16.27 -0.65
CA LEU A 125 -25.76 15.64 -0.13
C LEU A 125 -26.56 16.59 0.77
N ALA A 126 -25.88 17.43 1.55
CA ALA A 126 -26.54 18.46 2.37
C ALA A 126 -27.21 19.53 1.49
N SER A 127 -26.56 20.02 0.43
CA SER A 127 -27.16 20.97 -0.51
C SER A 127 -28.35 20.36 -1.25
N LEU A 128 -28.22 19.11 -1.71
CA LEU A 128 -29.27 18.37 -2.40
C LEU A 128 -30.47 18.10 -1.47
N ARG A 129 -30.23 17.80 -0.19
CA ARG A 129 -31.28 17.66 0.84
C ARG A 129 -32.04 18.96 1.06
N ILE A 130 -31.36 20.11 1.09
CA ILE A 130 -32.02 21.41 1.25
C ILE A 130 -32.88 21.72 0.03
N ALA A 131 -32.34 21.56 -1.17
CA ALA A 131 -33.07 21.79 -2.43
C ALA A 131 -34.32 20.88 -2.55
N LEU A 132 -34.20 19.59 -2.20
CA LEU A 132 -35.36 18.69 -2.14
C LEU A 132 -36.35 19.07 -1.03
N GLY A 133 -35.85 19.56 0.11
CA GLY A 133 -36.68 20.04 1.21
C GLY A 133 -37.59 21.20 0.80
N GLU A 134 -37.09 22.14 -0.01
CA GLU A 134 -37.87 23.27 -0.52
C GLU A 134 -38.99 22.82 -1.49
N VAL A 135 -38.68 21.91 -2.43
CA VAL A 135 -39.64 21.40 -3.43
C VAL A 135 -40.68 20.46 -2.81
N ALA A 136 -40.34 19.74 -1.75
CA ALA A 136 -41.23 18.82 -1.04
C ALA A 136 -41.91 19.43 0.19
N THR A 137 -41.96 20.77 0.31
CA THR A 137 -42.68 21.39 1.42
C THR A 137 -44.17 21.07 1.28
N ARG A 138 -44.79 20.52 2.34
CA ARG A 138 -46.21 20.17 2.37
C ARG A 138 -47.10 21.30 1.87
N ASP A 139 -46.74 22.55 2.17
CA ASP A 139 -47.51 23.73 1.79
C ASP A 139 -47.47 23.98 0.27
N PHE A 140 -46.33 23.80 -0.39
CA PHE A 140 -46.25 23.88 -1.86
C PHE A 140 -47.05 22.76 -2.54
N LEU A 141 -46.92 21.52 -2.05
CA LEU A 141 -47.74 20.41 -2.55
C LEU A 141 -49.24 20.63 -2.29
N LYS A 142 -49.59 21.22 -1.14
CA LYS A 142 -50.98 21.53 -0.79
C LYS A 142 -51.54 22.62 -1.70
N ASP A 143 -50.80 23.70 -1.94
CA ASP A 143 -51.23 24.80 -2.81
C ASP A 143 -51.38 24.31 -4.25
N GLN A 144 -50.43 23.53 -4.78
CA GLN A 144 -50.56 22.94 -6.13
C GLN A 144 -51.75 21.97 -6.23
N LEU A 145 -52.04 21.21 -5.17
CA LEU A 145 -53.22 20.34 -5.12
C LEU A 145 -54.53 21.14 -5.02
N GLU A 146 -54.54 22.25 -4.27
CA GLU A 146 -55.68 23.16 -4.17
C GLU A 146 -55.96 23.87 -5.50
N ASP A 147 -54.93 24.34 -6.19
CA ASP A 147 -55.05 24.97 -7.52
C ASP A 147 -55.62 24.00 -8.55
N ILE A 148 -55.06 22.79 -8.65
CA ILE A 148 -55.58 21.75 -9.56
C ILE A 148 -57.02 21.36 -9.17
N ALA A 149 -57.32 21.25 -7.88
CA ALA A 149 -58.68 20.94 -7.42
C ALA A 149 -59.67 22.05 -7.78
N GLN A 150 -59.28 23.32 -7.65
CA GLN A 150 -60.12 24.46 -8.05
C GLN A 150 -60.34 24.48 -9.56
N GLU A 151 -59.30 24.26 -10.36
CA GLU A 151 -59.37 24.20 -11.82
C GLU A 151 -60.37 23.13 -12.28
N ILE A 152 -60.28 21.91 -11.73
CA ILE A 152 -61.21 20.82 -12.04
C ILE A 152 -62.65 21.18 -11.62
N VAL A 153 -62.84 21.77 -10.43
CA VAL A 153 -64.17 22.17 -9.95
C VAL A 153 -64.78 23.26 -10.85
N GLU A 154 -63.97 24.21 -11.31
CA GLU A 154 -64.39 25.30 -12.18
C GLU A 154 -64.73 24.79 -13.58
N GLU A 155 -63.96 23.83 -14.10
CA GLU A 155 -64.23 23.15 -15.36
C GLU A 155 -65.52 22.30 -15.30
N LEU A 156 -65.73 21.54 -14.22
CA LEU A 156 -66.99 20.83 -13.98
C LEU A 156 -68.18 21.77 -13.86
N ARG A 157 -68.03 22.91 -13.20
CA ARG A 157 -69.09 23.92 -13.06
C ARG A 157 -69.44 24.55 -14.41
N ARG A 158 -68.43 24.78 -15.24
CA ARG A 158 -68.59 25.31 -16.60
C ARG A 158 -69.29 24.31 -17.53
N ASP A 159 -68.99 23.02 -17.42
CA ASP A 159 -69.72 21.95 -18.12
C ASP A 159 -71.14 21.74 -17.56
N SER A 160 -71.39 22.13 -16.31
CA SER A 160 -72.71 22.04 -15.64
C SER A 160 -73.63 23.24 -15.91
N GLU A 161 -73.19 24.27 -16.63
CA GLU A 161 -74.05 25.33 -17.19
C GLU A 161 -74.34 25.06 -18.68
N PRO A 162 -75.20 24.09 -19.05
CA PRO A 162 -75.77 24.05 -20.38
C PRO A 162 -76.90 25.08 -20.45
N ASP A 163 -76.63 26.16 -21.19
CA ASP A 163 -77.57 26.80 -22.11
C ASP A 163 -79.00 27.05 -21.58
N ALA A 164 -79.13 27.82 -20.49
CA ALA A 164 -80.41 28.45 -20.11
C ALA A 164 -80.66 29.71 -20.96
N LYS A 165 -80.56 29.60 -22.29
CA LYS A 165 -81.03 30.62 -23.23
C LYS A 165 -81.59 29.95 -24.49
N LYS A 166 -82.88 29.61 -24.45
CA LYS A 166 -83.78 29.65 -25.61
C LYS A 166 -85.22 29.84 -25.17
#